data_AF-A0A1I7G9N7-F1
#
_entry.id   AF-A0A1I7G9N7-F1
#
_cell.length_a   1.000
_cell.length_b   1.000
_cell.length_c   1.000
_cell.angle_alpha   90.00
_cell.angle_beta   90.00
_cell.angle_gamma   90.00
#
_symmetry.space_group_name_H-M   'P 1'
#
loop_
_entity.id
_entity.type
_entity.pdbx_description
1 polymer ?
#
loop_
_entity_poly.entity_id
_entity_poly.type
_entity_poly.pdbx_seq_one_letter_code
_entity_poly.pdbx_strand_id
1 'polypeptide(L)'
;MSKIQSWLIAILGLIALALIGWNLSNVNDDSSSSIVDDVYPTYQTQEAVTFVHDPEGKLVYKLVADDIKNFADTKLTWFTKPVLTTYDSNSPTDSRKTTWTVSADKAKLTNDKMLYLYGNVLVNSLNDASQLQKITTDNATVNLTTQDVASDDQVTLTGVGLKSVGMKMRGNLRNKTAELIEKVTTRYEIPHEQPNP
;
A
#
# COMPACT_ATOMS: atom_id res chain seq x y z
N MET A 1 -75.60 -20.44 -3.68
CA MET A 1 -74.83 -19.17 -3.67
C MET A 1 -75.40 -18.28 -4.75
N SER A 2 -75.82 -17.07 -4.41
CA SER A 2 -76.45 -16.19 -5.41
C SER A 2 -75.39 -15.79 -6.44
N LYS A 3 -75.77 -15.66 -7.72
CA LYS A 3 -74.85 -15.25 -8.80
C LYS A 3 -74.09 -13.96 -8.45
N ILE A 4 -74.72 -13.11 -7.63
CA ILE A 4 -74.16 -11.86 -7.10
C ILE A 4 -72.99 -12.10 -6.14
N GLN A 5 -73.06 -13.12 -5.28
CA GLN A 5 -71.95 -13.47 -4.37
C GLN A 5 -70.71 -13.94 -5.12
N SER A 6 -70.88 -14.75 -6.18
CA SER A 6 -69.76 -15.21 -7.01
C SER A 6 -69.09 -14.06 -7.77
N TRP A 7 -69.87 -13.08 -8.24
CA TRP A 7 -69.33 -11.86 -8.86
C TRP A 7 -68.58 -10.97 -7.88
N LEU A 8 -69.09 -10.84 -6.64
CA LEU A 8 -68.44 -10.05 -5.60
C LEU A 8 -67.06 -10.62 -5.21
N ILE A 9 -66.96 -11.95 -5.09
CA ILE A 9 -65.70 -12.64 -4.77
C ILE A 9 -64.69 -12.47 -5.91
N ALA A 10 -65.13 -12.55 -7.17
CA ALA A 10 -64.25 -12.34 -8.33
C ALA A 10 -63.67 -10.92 -8.36
N ILE A 11 -64.49 -9.90 -8.08
CA ILE A 11 -64.05 -8.50 -8.00
C ILE A 11 -63.07 -8.30 -6.84
N LEU A 12 -63.36 -8.85 -5.66
CA LEU A 12 -62.46 -8.78 -4.50
C LEU A 12 -61.12 -9.45 -4.76
N GLY A 13 -61.12 -10.61 -5.44
CA GLY A 13 -59.89 -11.29 -5.85
C GLY A 13 -59.05 -10.46 -6.81
N LEU A 14 -59.71 -9.77 -7.76
CA LEU A 14 -59.03 -8.92 -8.74
C LEU A 14 -58.43 -7.67 -8.10
N ILE A 15 -59.12 -7.07 -7.12
CA ILE A 15 -58.59 -5.96 -6.31
C ILE A 15 -57.41 -6.43 -5.45
N ALA A 16 -57.51 -7.60 -4.81
CA ALA A 16 -56.41 -8.15 -4.03
C ALA A 16 -55.17 -8.41 -4.89
N LEU A 17 -55.33 -8.97 -6.10
CA LEU A 17 -54.23 -9.17 -7.05
C LEU A 17 -53.62 -7.85 -7.53
N ALA A 18 -54.44 -6.81 -7.76
CA ALA A 18 -53.95 -5.49 -8.11
C ALA A 18 -53.15 -4.84 -6.97
N LEU A 19 -53.61 -4.98 -5.72
CA LEU A 19 -52.91 -4.47 -4.54
C LEU A 19 -51.60 -5.23 -4.27
N ILE A 20 -51.59 -6.55 -4.46
CA ILE A 20 -50.38 -7.37 -4.37
C ILE A 20 -49.39 -6.97 -5.48
N GLY A 21 -49.87 -6.82 -6.72
CA GLY A 21 -49.07 -6.35 -7.85
C GLY A 21 -48.46 -4.97 -7.60
N TRP A 22 -49.24 -4.03 -7.05
CA TRP A 22 -48.76 -2.70 -6.67
C TRP A 22 -47.73 -2.73 -5.55
N ASN A 23 -47.93 -3.58 -4.53
CA ASN A 23 -46.99 -3.74 -3.42
C ASN A 23 -45.66 -4.32 -3.92
N LEU A 24 -45.70 -5.36 -4.75
CA LEU A 24 -44.51 -5.98 -5.34
C LEU A 24 -43.81 -5.08 -6.36
N SER A 25 -44.53 -4.21 -7.09
CA SER A 25 -43.89 -3.26 -8.01
C SER A 25 -43.17 -2.13 -7.27
N ASN A 26 -43.70 -1.68 -6.13
CA ASN A 26 -43.08 -0.60 -5.34
C ASN A 26 -41.89 -1.06 -4.48
N VAL A 27 -41.65 -2.36 -4.33
CA VAL A 27 -40.54 -2.90 -3.51
C VAL A 27 -39.17 -2.82 -4.21
N ASN A 28 -39.10 -2.42 -5.47
CA ASN A 28 -37.85 -2.39 -6.24
C ASN A 28 -37.26 -1.00 -6.50
N ASP A 29 -37.91 0.10 -6.08
CA ASP A 29 -37.39 1.46 -6.29
C ASP A 29 -36.71 2.07 -5.05
N ASP A 30 -36.74 1.38 -3.90
CA ASP A 30 -35.80 1.65 -2.81
C ASP A 30 -34.46 0.94 -3.05
N SER A 31 -33.91 1.08 -4.27
CA SER A 31 -32.47 1.21 -4.37
C SER A 31 -32.11 2.59 -3.82
N SER A 32 -32.23 2.74 -2.49
CA SER A 32 -31.40 3.70 -1.79
C SER A 32 -29.99 3.24 -2.10
N SER A 33 -29.40 3.80 -3.17
CA SER A 33 -27.97 3.76 -3.39
C SER A 33 -27.40 4.23 -2.07
N SER A 34 -26.92 3.29 -1.26
CA SER A 34 -26.20 3.61 -0.04
C SER A 34 -25.19 4.65 -0.49
N ILE A 35 -25.30 5.87 0.02
CA ILE A 35 -24.28 6.88 -0.19
C ILE A 35 -23.03 6.18 0.34
N VAL A 36 -22.18 5.73 -0.58
CA VAL A 36 -20.89 5.15 -0.26
C VAL A 36 -20.13 6.32 0.32
N ASP A 37 -20.09 6.37 1.64
CA ASP A 37 -19.39 7.41 2.35
C ASP A 37 -17.90 7.09 2.24
N ASP A 38 -17.29 7.57 1.14
CA ASP A 38 -15.87 7.40 0.79
C ASP A 38 -14.92 8.00 1.86
N VAL A 39 -15.51 8.60 2.90
CA VAL A 39 -14.84 9.08 4.11
C VAL A 39 -14.48 7.93 5.07
N TYR A 40 -15.23 6.81 5.07
CA TYR A 40 -15.02 5.70 6.00
C TYR A 40 -14.36 4.49 5.32
N PRO A 41 -13.43 3.79 6.00
CA PRO A 41 -12.80 2.61 5.43
C PRO A 41 -13.81 1.46 5.34
N THR A 42 -13.74 0.69 4.26
CA THR A 42 -14.49 -0.56 4.09
C THR A 42 -14.01 -1.62 5.08
N TYR A 43 -12.69 -1.67 5.31
CA TYR A 43 -12.07 -2.58 6.27
C TYR A 43 -10.97 -1.86 7.06
N GLN A 44 -10.91 -2.12 8.37
CA GLN A 44 -9.84 -1.65 9.24
C GLN A 44 -9.32 -2.80 10.09
N THR A 45 -8.00 -2.91 10.19
CA THR A 45 -7.31 -3.96 10.95
C THR A 45 -6.13 -3.37 11.70
N GLN A 46 -5.91 -3.82 12.94
CA GLN A 46 -4.71 -3.51 13.72
C GLN A 46 -3.67 -4.61 13.57
N GLU A 47 -2.39 -4.27 13.71
CA GLU A 47 -1.25 -5.18 13.70
C GLU A 47 -1.25 -6.16 12.51
N ALA A 48 -1.24 -5.60 11.30
CA ALA A 48 -1.38 -6.38 10.10
C ALA A 48 -0.02 -6.73 9.47
N VAL A 49 0.07 -7.95 8.96
CA VAL A 49 1.23 -8.46 8.21
C VAL A 49 0.76 -8.96 6.85
N THR A 50 1.29 -8.37 5.79
CA THR A 50 1.00 -8.74 4.39
C THR A 50 2.23 -9.37 3.77
N PHE A 51 2.06 -10.53 3.14
CA PHE A 51 3.09 -11.21 2.35
C PHE A 51 2.69 -11.19 0.88
N VAL A 52 3.60 -10.73 0.01
CA VAL A 52 3.33 -10.66 -1.42
C VAL A 52 4.30 -11.55 -2.18
N HIS A 53 3.75 -12.44 -2.99
CA HIS A 53 4.47 -13.40 -3.80
C HIS A 53 4.38 -13.03 -5.29
N ASP A 54 5.37 -13.43 -6.07
CA ASP A 54 5.32 -13.38 -7.53
C ASP A 54 4.47 -14.55 -8.08
N PRO A 55 4.15 -14.56 -9.39
CA PRO A 55 3.38 -15.65 -9.99
C PRO A 55 4.03 -17.04 -9.86
N GLU A 56 5.35 -17.10 -9.69
CA GLU A 56 6.09 -18.33 -9.43
C GLU A 56 6.06 -18.76 -7.94
N GLY A 57 5.40 -17.99 -7.07
CA GLY A 57 5.23 -18.29 -5.65
C GLY A 57 6.39 -17.86 -4.76
N LYS A 58 7.34 -17.06 -5.25
CA LYS A 58 8.46 -16.54 -4.45
C LYS A 58 8.05 -15.27 -3.71
N LEU A 59 8.42 -15.19 -2.43
CA LEU A 59 8.10 -14.04 -1.57
C LEU A 59 8.85 -12.77 -2.01
N VAL A 60 8.17 -11.80 -2.61
CA VAL A 60 8.77 -10.55 -3.11
C VAL A 60 9.00 -9.55 -1.99
N TYR A 61 7.98 -9.33 -1.15
CA TYR A 61 8.05 -8.43 -0.01
C TYR A 61 7.09 -8.80 1.11
N LYS A 62 7.42 -8.32 2.31
CA LYS A 62 6.59 -8.38 3.52
C LYS A 62 6.30 -6.94 3.96
N LEU A 63 5.05 -6.61 4.27
CA LEU A 63 4.65 -5.30 4.78
C LEU A 63 3.95 -5.47 6.14
N VAL A 64 4.51 -4.84 7.17
CA VAL A 64 3.96 -4.84 8.54
C VAL A 64 3.47 -3.42 8.85
N ALA A 65 2.34 -3.27 9.54
CA ALA A 65 1.84 -1.97 9.98
C ALA A 65 1.00 -2.09 11.26
N ASP A 66 0.97 -1.02 12.06
CA ASP A 66 0.20 -0.95 13.30
C ASP A 66 -1.31 -0.87 13.03
N ASP A 67 -1.72 -0.17 11.96
CA ASP A 67 -3.11 0.00 11.56
C ASP A 67 -3.18 0.05 10.03
N ILE A 68 -4.16 -0.65 9.46
CA ILE A 68 -4.49 -0.65 8.03
C ILE A 68 -5.93 -0.23 7.85
N LYS A 69 -6.15 0.71 6.92
CA LYS A 69 -7.48 1.13 6.46
C LYS A 69 -7.60 0.96 4.95
N ASN A 70 -8.49 0.10 4.50
CA ASN A 70 -8.75 -0.14 3.09
C ASN A 70 -10.08 0.48 2.67
N PHE A 71 -10.07 1.13 1.51
CA PHE A 71 -11.21 1.79 0.87
C PHE A 71 -11.43 1.08 -0.47
N ALA A 72 -12.48 0.25 -0.55
CA ALA A 72 -12.70 -0.62 -1.70
C ALA A 72 -13.02 0.16 -2.98
N ASP A 73 -13.79 1.24 -2.87
CA ASP A 73 -14.26 2.02 -4.01
C ASP A 73 -13.13 2.80 -4.69
N THR A 74 -12.30 3.47 -3.89
CA THR A 74 -11.10 4.18 -4.39
C THR A 74 -9.89 3.27 -4.60
N LYS A 75 -9.97 2.00 -4.15
CA LYS A 75 -8.89 1.01 -4.21
C LYS A 75 -7.60 1.53 -3.54
N LEU A 76 -7.78 2.16 -2.39
CA LEU A 76 -6.71 2.74 -1.58
C LEU A 76 -6.54 1.98 -0.28
N THR A 77 -5.29 1.82 0.15
CA THR A 77 -4.98 1.30 1.47
C THR A 77 -4.04 2.25 2.20
N TRP A 78 -4.43 2.70 3.37
CA TRP A 78 -3.59 3.48 4.27
C TRP A 78 -2.97 2.59 5.35
N PHE A 79 -1.72 2.89 5.70
CA PHE A 79 -0.93 2.20 6.71
C PHE A 79 -0.40 3.20 7.72
N THR A 80 -0.47 2.86 9.00
CA THR A 80 0.19 3.59 10.09
C THR A 80 1.45 2.85 10.51
N LYS A 81 2.58 3.57 10.61
CA LYS A 81 3.93 3.02 10.90
C LYS A 81 4.28 1.79 10.05
N PRO A 82 4.18 1.88 8.71
CA PRO A 82 4.54 0.77 7.84
C PRO A 82 6.03 0.41 7.94
N VAL A 83 6.33 -0.88 7.86
CA VAL A 83 7.67 -1.43 7.65
C VAL A 83 7.61 -2.45 6.51
N LEU A 84 8.10 -2.06 5.35
CA LEU A 84 8.30 -2.90 4.18
C LEU A 84 9.66 -3.60 4.26
N THR A 85 9.69 -4.91 4.06
CA THR A 85 10.91 -5.70 3.90
C THR A 85 10.92 -6.33 2.52
N THR A 86 11.95 -6.07 1.72
CA THR A 86 12.10 -6.67 0.38
C THR A 86 13.02 -7.88 0.42
N TYR A 87 12.85 -8.80 -0.53
CA TYR A 87 13.65 -10.00 -0.66
C TYR A 87 14.32 -10.06 -2.03
N ASP A 88 15.49 -10.70 -2.09
CA ASP A 88 16.24 -10.90 -3.33
C ASP A 88 15.52 -11.91 -4.25
N SER A 89 15.16 -11.49 -5.46
CA SER A 89 14.50 -12.34 -6.46
C SER A 89 15.35 -13.54 -6.91
N ASN A 90 16.68 -13.41 -6.83
CA ASN A 90 17.61 -14.43 -7.29
C ASN A 90 17.96 -15.46 -6.21
N SER A 91 17.61 -15.19 -4.95
CA SER A 91 17.84 -16.13 -3.85
C SER A 91 16.87 -17.32 -3.93
N PRO A 92 17.33 -18.56 -3.67
CA PRO A 92 16.47 -19.74 -3.65
C PRO A 92 15.28 -19.59 -2.69
N THR A 93 14.17 -20.25 -3.00
CA THR A 93 12.93 -20.18 -2.20
C THR A 93 13.17 -20.59 -0.74
N ASP A 94 14.04 -21.58 -0.51
CA ASP A 94 14.33 -22.10 0.83
C ASP A 94 15.30 -21.22 1.64
N SER A 95 15.90 -20.20 1.03
CA SER A 95 16.90 -19.32 1.65
C SER A 95 16.75 -17.86 1.20
N ARG A 96 15.52 -17.35 1.25
CA ARG A 96 15.21 -15.96 0.87
C ARG A 96 16.03 -14.97 1.70
N LYS A 97 16.93 -14.25 1.04
CA LYS A 97 17.69 -13.17 1.66
C LYS A 97 16.91 -11.87 1.61
N THR A 98 16.77 -11.22 2.76
CA THR A 98 16.22 -9.87 2.85
C THR A 98 17.23 -8.87 2.30
N THR A 99 16.75 -7.86 1.57
CA THR A 99 17.61 -6.87 0.92
C THR A 99 17.49 -5.49 1.52
N TRP A 100 16.27 -5.04 1.80
CA TRP A 100 16.01 -3.70 2.33
C TRP A 100 14.90 -3.71 3.36
N THR A 101 14.96 -2.73 4.26
CA THR A 101 13.80 -2.26 5.04
C THR A 101 13.44 -0.85 4.61
N VAL A 102 12.16 -0.57 4.46
CA VAL A 102 11.63 0.78 4.19
C VAL A 102 10.54 1.06 5.21
N SER A 103 10.68 2.13 5.99
CA SER A 103 9.71 2.53 6.99
C SER A 103 9.33 4.01 6.87
N ALA A 104 8.18 4.38 7.41
CA ALA A 104 7.69 5.75 7.48
C ALA A 104 6.68 5.90 8.62
N ASP A 105 6.21 7.12 8.89
CA ASP A 105 5.13 7.35 9.85
C ASP A 105 3.77 6.91 9.30
N LYS A 106 3.53 7.16 8.00
CA LYS A 106 2.33 6.74 7.28
C LYS A 106 2.67 6.29 5.87
N ALA A 107 1.85 5.42 5.29
CA ALA A 107 1.87 5.16 3.85
C ALA A 107 0.49 5.04 3.24
N LYS A 108 0.43 5.28 1.93
CA LYS A 108 -0.72 5.06 1.07
C LYS A 108 -0.30 4.13 -0.07
N LEU A 109 -0.99 3.01 -0.23
CA LEU A 109 -0.86 2.12 -1.37
C LEU A 109 -2.04 2.34 -2.33
N THR A 110 -1.72 2.51 -3.59
CA THR A 110 -2.68 2.63 -4.69
C THR A 110 -2.77 1.33 -5.49
N ASN A 111 -3.85 1.19 -6.28
CA ASN A 111 -4.12 0.00 -7.08
C ASN A 111 -3.03 -0.35 -8.11
N ASP A 112 -2.29 0.65 -8.61
CA ASP A 112 -1.14 0.48 -9.50
C ASP A 112 0.16 0.07 -8.78
N LYS A 113 0.06 -0.32 -7.51
CA LYS A 113 1.16 -0.79 -6.66
C LYS A 113 2.22 0.29 -6.38
N MET A 114 1.81 1.56 -6.40
CA MET A 114 2.63 2.67 -5.92
C MET A 114 2.42 2.86 -4.42
N LEU A 115 3.50 2.78 -3.66
CA LEU A 115 3.53 3.03 -2.23
C LEU A 115 4.08 4.43 -1.98
N TYR A 116 3.23 5.31 -1.47
CA TYR A 116 3.58 6.66 -1.06
C TYR A 116 3.86 6.66 0.43
N LEU A 117 5.04 7.11 0.84
CA LEU A 117 5.54 7.12 2.21
C LEU A 117 5.62 8.57 2.70
N TYR A 118 5.10 8.83 3.91
CA TYR A 118 5.02 10.17 4.48
C TYR A 118 5.58 10.19 5.89
N GLY A 119 6.47 11.14 6.15
CA GLY A 119 7.09 11.38 7.44
C GLY A 119 8.18 10.36 7.77
N ASN A 120 9.35 10.86 8.18
CA ASN A 120 10.48 10.07 8.70
C ASN A 120 10.80 8.83 7.85
N VAL A 121 10.82 9.00 6.53
CA VAL A 121 11.08 7.88 5.61
C VAL A 121 12.52 7.43 5.79
N LEU A 122 12.66 6.14 6.08
CA LEU A 122 13.93 5.50 6.34
C LEU A 122 14.05 4.22 5.50
N VAL A 123 15.08 4.17 4.67
CA VAL A 123 15.47 2.96 3.94
C VAL A 123 16.80 2.47 4.50
N ASN A 124 16.89 1.23 4.96
CA ASN A 124 18.16 0.60 5.35
C ASN A 124 18.43 -0.64 4.52
N SER A 125 19.68 -0.80 4.09
CA SER A 125 20.18 -2.05 3.55
C SER A 125 20.21 -3.10 4.66
N LEU A 126 19.79 -4.32 4.34
CA LEU A 126 20.00 -5.50 5.19
C LEU A 126 21.16 -6.37 4.67
N ASN A 127 21.92 -5.86 3.70
CA ASN A 127 23.07 -6.51 3.13
C ASN A 127 24.33 -5.70 3.46
N ASP A 128 25.22 -6.28 4.26
CA ASP A 128 26.48 -5.65 4.71
C ASP A 128 27.42 -5.31 3.55
N ALA A 129 27.35 -6.06 2.44
CA ALA A 129 28.16 -5.80 1.25
C ALA A 129 27.62 -4.66 0.37
N SER A 130 26.46 -4.07 0.71
CA SER A 130 25.88 -2.97 -0.06
C SER A 130 26.72 -1.69 0.10
N GLN A 131 27.05 -1.03 -1.00
CA GLN A 131 27.72 0.28 -0.92
C GLN A 131 26.77 1.37 -0.40
N LEU A 132 25.48 1.26 -0.75
CA LEU A 132 24.41 2.11 -0.22
C LEU A 132 23.85 1.47 1.05
N GLN A 133 23.96 2.17 2.18
CA GLN A 133 23.62 1.64 3.51
C GLN A 133 22.29 2.19 4.02
N LYS A 134 22.05 3.49 3.86
CA LYS A 134 20.87 4.16 4.42
C LYS A 134 20.42 5.33 3.56
N ILE A 135 19.10 5.51 3.43
CA ILE A 135 18.46 6.68 2.83
C ILE A 135 17.51 7.27 3.87
N THR A 136 17.55 8.59 4.06
CA THR A 136 16.55 9.31 4.87
C THR A 136 15.97 10.49 4.11
N THR A 137 14.65 10.65 4.20
CA THR A 137 13.91 11.78 3.60
C THR A 137 12.56 11.96 4.29
N ASP A 138 11.86 13.06 4.00
CA ASP A 138 10.55 13.33 4.58
C ASP A 138 9.44 12.56 3.87
N ASN A 139 9.46 12.51 2.53
CA ASN A 139 8.51 11.74 1.74
C ASN A 139 9.22 10.97 0.61
N ALA A 140 8.65 9.83 0.23
CA ALA A 140 9.14 9.04 -0.89
C ALA A 140 8.02 8.26 -1.56
N THR A 141 8.28 7.83 -2.79
CA THR A 141 7.43 6.89 -3.52
C THR A 141 8.23 5.65 -3.88
N VAL A 142 7.61 4.49 -3.76
CA VAL A 142 8.17 3.20 -4.17
C VAL A 142 7.20 2.52 -5.12
N ASN A 143 7.66 2.17 -6.33
CA ASN A 143 6.92 1.26 -7.18
C ASN A 143 7.20 -0.18 -6.72
N LEU A 144 6.20 -0.87 -6.17
CA LEU A 144 6.42 -2.21 -5.59
C LEU A 144 6.66 -3.31 -6.65
N THR A 145 6.44 -3.02 -7.93
CA THR A 145 6.70 -3.94 -9.05
C THR A 145 8.13 -3.81 -9.56
N THR A 146 8.54 -2.59 -9.91
CA THR A 146 9.87 -2.30 -10.46
C THR A 146 10.93 -2.10 -9.39
N GLN A 147 10.51 -1.80 -8.16
CA GLN A 147 11.33 -1.37 -7.03
C GLN A 147 12.04 -0.02 -7.23
N ASP A 148 11.51 0.81 -8.14
CA ASP A 148 11.98 2.19 -8.27
C ASP A 148 11.60 2.99 -7.04
N VAL A 149 12.53 3.81 -6.58
CA VAL A 149 12.36 4.72 -5.44
C VAL A 149 12.62 6.13 -5.90
N ALA A 150 11.75 7.04 -5.48
CA ALA A 150 11.89 8.45 -5.76
C ALA A 150 11.52 9.27 -4.53
N SER A 151 12.14 10.44 -4.42
CA SER A 151 11.71 11.50 -3.52
C SER A 151 11.94 12.82 -4.23
N ASP A 152 11.07 13.79 -4.02
CA ASP A 152 11.26 15.16 -4.50
C ASP A 152 11.70 16.13 -3.38
N ASP A 153 11.87 15.61 -2.16
CA ASP A 153 12.31 16.36 -1.00
C ASP A 153 13.84 16.37 -0.86
N GLN A 154 14.33 16.93 0.24
CA GLN A 154 15.72 16.75 0.63
C GLN A 154 15.96 15.29 1.04
N VAL A 155 17.05 14.71 0.52
CA VAL A 155 17.42 13.32 0.76
C VAL A 155 18.85 13.27 1.26
N THR A 156 19.08 12.44 2.27
CA THR A 156 20.43 12.06 2.71
C THR A 156 20.69 10.61 2.32
N LEU A 157 21.73 10.39 1.53
CA LEU A 157 22.26 9.07 1.21
C LEU A 157 23.50 8.82 2.07
N THR A 158 23.52 7.70 2.77
CA THR A 158 24.68 7.23 3.53
C THR A 158 25.16 5.93 2.89
N GLY A 159 26.42 5.92 2.46
CA GLY A 159 27.11 4.73 1.98
C GLY A 159 28.29 4.36 2.88
N VAL A 160 29.13 3.43 2.42
CA VAL A 160 30.37 3.07 3.11
C VAL A 160 31.37 4.23 3.00
N GLY A 161 31.68 4.89 4.12
CA GLY A 161 32.65 5.99 4.18
C GLY A 161 32.22 7.28 3.47
N LEU A 162 30.96 7.40 3.06
CA LEU A 162 30.45 8.60 2.41
C LEU A 162 29.03 8.94 2.86
N LYS A 163 28.74 10.24 2.90
CA LYS A 163 27.41 10.78 3.15
C LYS A 163 27.13 11.93 2.18
N SER A 164 26.08 11.80 1.41
CA SER A 164 25.63 12.81 0.45
C SER A 164 24.27 13.36 0.85
N VAL A 165 24.07 14.67 0.67
CA VAL A 165 22.79 15.36 0.88
C VAL A 165 22.45 16.11 -0.40
N GLY A 166 21.20 16.03 -0.85
CA GLY A 166 20.75 16.73 -2.05
C GLY A 166 19.24 16.84 -2.12
N MET A 167 18.75 17.61 -3.08
CA MET A 167 17.35 17.74 -3.42
C MET A 167 16.97 16.74 -4.52
N LYS A 168 15.84 16.07 -4.32
CA LYS A 168 15.32 15.00 -5.16
C LYS A 168 16.27 13.81 -5.27
N MET A 169 15.70 12.62 -5.36
CA MET A 169 16.43 11.37 -5.53
C MET A 169 15.67 10.46 -6.48
N ARG A 170 16.41 9.68 -7.27
CA ARG A 170 15.89 8.56 -8.05
C ARG A 170 16.79 7.36 -7.82
N GLY A 171 16.21 6.18 -7.76
CA GLY A 171 16.96 4.96 -7.50
C GLY A 171 16.12 3.71 -7.72
N ASN A 172 16.73 2.56 -7.47
CA ASN A 172 16.07 1.27 -7.58
C ASN A 172 16.61 0.29 -6.53
N LEU A 173 15.73 -0.26 -5.68
CA LEU A 173 16.14 -1.16 -4.58
C LEU A 173 16.68 -2.49 -5.10
N ARG A 174 16.15 -3.00 -6.21
CA ARG A 174 16.60 -4.27 -6.81
C ARG A 174 18.03 -4.13 -7.33
N ASN A 175 18.31 -3.03 -8.04
CA ASN A 175 19.63 -2.72 -8.59
C ASN A 175 20.58 -2.11 -7.56
N LYS A 176 20.08 -1.76 -6.37
CA LYS A 176 20.83 -1.15 -5.26
C LYS A 176 21.46 0.20 -5.65
N THR A 177 20.76 0.97 -6.48
CA THR A 177 21.21 2.28 -6.96
C THR A 177 20.38 3.41 -6.35
N ALA A 178 21.01 4.55 -6.10
CA ALA A 178 20.35 5.78 -5.72
C ALA A 178 21.22 6.98 -6.13
N GLU A 179 20.58 7.99 -6.73
CA GLU A 179 21.23 9.17 -7.27
C GLU A 179 20.48 10.43 -6.80
N LEU A 180 21.22 11.40 -6.29
CA LEU A 180 20.71 12.73 -5.97
C LEU A 180 20.76 13.61 -7.21
N ILE A 181 19.74 14.43 -7.43
CA ILE A 181 19.61 15.18 -8.69
C ILE A 181 20.11 16.62 -8.56
N GLU A 182 19.67 17.32 -7.51
CA GLU A 182 19.88 18.77 -7.38
C GLU A 182 20.62 19.12 -6.08
N LYS A 183 21.38 20.21 -6.09
CA LYS A 183 22.02 20.78 -4.88
C LYS A 183 22.81 19.75 -4.04
N VAL A 184 23.57 18.89 -4.72
CA VAL A 184 24.26 17.77 -4.08
C VAL A 184 25.52 18.24 -3.35
N THR A 185 25.66 17.82 -2.09
CA THR A 185 26.86 17.99 -1.28
C THR A 185 27.28 16.64 -0.72
N THR A 186 28.52 16.24 -0.96
CA THR A 186 29.08 14.95 -0.48
C THR A 186 30.18 15.20 0.54
N ARG A 187 30.16 14.41 1.62
CA ARG A 187 31.22 14.34 2.63
C ARG A 187 31.76 12.92 2.66
N TYR A 188 33.08 12.81 2.75
CA TYR A 188 33.77 11.55 2.91
C TYR A 188 34.31 11.44 4.33
N GLU A 189 34.22 10.25 4.91
CA GLU A 189 34.83 9.92 6.18
C GLU A 189 36.01 8.99 5.90
N ILE A 190 37.22 9.45 6.25
CA ILE A 190 38.44 8.66 6.10
C ILE A 190 38.49 7.72 7.30
N PRO A 191 38.43 6.38 7.12
CA PRO A 191 38.56 5.46 8.23
C PRO A 191 39.92 5.67 8.90
N HIS A 192 39.93 6.02 10.19
CA HIS A 192 41.15 5.94 10.98
C HIS A 192 41.40 4.47 11.29
N GLU A 193 42.46 3.88 10.70
CA GLU A 193 42.99 2.62 11.20
C GLU A 193 43.30 2.80 12.69
N GLN A 194 42.62 2.03 13.55
CA GLN A 194 43.05 1.91 14.94
C GLN A 194 44.46 1.28 14.92
N PRO A 195 45.48 1.91 15.52
CA PRO A 195 46.74 1.22 15.72
C PRO A 195 46.44 0.00 16.59
N ASN A 196 46.71 -1.18 16.04
CA ASN A 196 46.57 -2.45 16.73
C ASN A 196 47.44 -2.40 18.00
N PRO A 197 46.91 -2.72 19.20
CA PRO A 197 47.70 -2.74 20.43
C PRO A 197 48.79 -3.80 20.41
#